data_AF-A0A532TEH3-F1
#
_entry.id   AF-A0A532TEH3-F1
#
_cell.length_a   1.000
_cell.length_b   1.000
_cell.length_c   1.000
_cell.angle_alpha   90.00
_cell.angle_beta   90.00
_cell.angle_gamma   90.00
#
_symmetry.space_group_name_H-M   'P 1'
#
loop_
_entity.id
_entity.type
_entity.pdbx_description
1 polymer ?
#
loop_
_entity_poly.entity_id
_entity_poly.type
_entity_poly.pdbx_seq_one_letter_code
_entity_poly.pdbx_strand_id
1 'polypeptide(L)'
;MLDIMSEILQFIYKEEFWFISAFINTSKINVELKSKEIENLIKTKFQNLKDEDVYKKELKEDLFELIRNISIKCSWVTCLSNFPFKDENSERDYNTLGYFQFEVEYYKDNPSKKESLRPMLIQQVPLILLKILKEFNNKAENTGLHFDTESPIYIFVTSNKIKPRDIIWNPENIEKYKKVIGYWTEIYSGQWDDYSDTLFDKRIQNNLSNRLSELHFIRRNSGFVYMAEENYEKFFKSYMKQFVIDPTQKMRAVLFSLRSINESLDLLFLKTQTQAFQDLNTIEKKIRNLRLLRGMIQTTLSAIYNELDYNRRQHYTSVLKHLLNEFEVTNIVNRINVKFNSIYDVMKDLHRKKSEENQERTERGLNLLKLLFGAGILADLAGVVMIWLNLQEGIFITSVLNGAIAAIIMGILITTIGYYLYIRLQTEKSEVGKTVDAVIEDREGNVILIKRKYPPFKNFYALPGGFIEKGEKPIDALVREVKEETNLKVKIKSKIGIYTEKGRDPRGNIHSIAFKCTIIGDISELRSGDDSKKVEIIPKEKLKDIDLAFDHKKILEDAKLFK
;
A
#
# COMPACT_ATOMS: atom_id res chain seq x y z
N MET A 1 -17.40 -44.58 1.79
CA MET A 1 -15.96 -44.27 2.00
C MET A 1 -15.75 -43.15 3.02
N LEU A 2 -16.58 -42.09 3.03
CA LEU A 2 -16.54 -41.06 4.08
C LEU A 2 -16.85 -41.60 5.50
N ASP A 3 -17.82 -42.52 5.64
CA ASP A 3 -18.18 -43.12 6.94
C ASP A 3 -17.06 -43.94 7.61
N ILE A 4 -16.09 -44.46 6.84
CA ILE A 4 -14.97 -45.24 7.39
C ILE A 4 -13.90 -44.31 8.00
N MET A 5 -13.97 -43.00 7.72
CA MET A 5 -13.01 -42.02 8.24
C MET A 5 -13.48 -41.31 9.53
N SER A 6 -14.76 -41.39 9.89
CA SER A 6 -15.29 -40.74 11.09
C SER A 6 -14.90 -41.48 12.39
N GLU A 7 -14.55 -42.76 12.31
CA GLU A 7 -14.05 -43.57 13.43
C GLU A 7 -12.57 -43.32 13.79
N ILE A 8 -11.83 -42.59 12.95
CA ILE A 8 -10.35 -42.56 13.01
C ILE A 8 -9.81 -41.49 13.98
N LEU A 9 -10.35 -40.26 13.93
CA LEU A 9 -9.89 -39.13 14.73
C LEU A 9 -10.95 -37.99 14.71
N GLN A 10 -11.32 -37.46 15.87
CA GLN A 10 -12.22 -36.31 16.02
C GLN A 10 -11.68 -35.31 17.05
N PHE A 11 -11.88 -34.01 16.79
CA PHE A 11 -11.50 -32.90 17.67
C PHE A 11 -12.76 -32.22 18.22
N ILE A 12 -12.88 -32.15 19.54
CA ILE A 12 -14.00 -31.44 20.19
C ILE A 12 -13.64 -29.96 20.24
N TYR A 13 -14.20 -29.20 19.31
CA TYR A 13 -14.00 -27.75 19.18
C TYR A 13 -14.50 -26.99 20.41
N LYS A 14 -13.80 -25.92 20.78
CA LYS A 14 -14.18 -25.02 21.89
C LYS A 14 -14.51 -23.61 21.41
N GLU A 15 -13.51 -22.86 20.97
CA GLU A 15 -13.63 -21.47 20.48
C GLU A 15 -12.52 -21.16 19.46
N GLU A 16 -12.72 -20.12 18.65
CA GLU A 16 -11.76 -19.65 17.65
C GLU A 16 -11.66 -18.13 17.63
N PHE A 17 -10.47 -17.62 17.38
CA PHE A 17 -10.18 -16.19 17.26
C PHE A 17 -9.58 -15.89 15.89
N TRP A 18 -10.12 -14.91 15.17
CA TRP A 18 -9.54 -14.40 13.93
C TRP A 18 -9.06 -12.98 14.09
N PHE A 19 -8.02 -12.61 13.34
CA PHE A 19 -7.48 -11.26 13.36
C PHE A 19 -7.05 -10.81 11.96
N ILE A 20 -7.46 -9.59 11.60
CA ILE A 20 -7.06 -8.92 10.35
C ILE A 20 -6.58 -7.49 10.66
N SER A 21 -5.34 -7.20 10.27
CA SER A 21 -4.76 -5.86 10.44
C SER A 21 -5.45 -4.85 9.51
N ALA A 22 -5.58 -3.61 9.97
CA ALA A 22 -6.14 -2.54 9.14
C ALA A 22 -5.65 -1.14 9.56
N PHE A 23 -5.75 -0.20 8.62
CA PHE A 23 -5.75 1.23 8.91
C PHE A 23 -7.19 1.76 8.98
N ILE A 24 -7.42 2.72 9.87
CA ILE A 24 -8.68 3.44 10.00
C ILE A 24 -8.42 4.95 10.02
N ASN A 25 -9.36 5.70 9.45
CA ASN A 25 -9.52 7.13 9.64
C ASN A 25 -10.70 7.38 10.58
N THR A 26 -10.41 7.53 11.88
CA THR A 26 -11.45 7.70 12.92
C THR A 26 -12.23 9.01 12.81
N SER A 27 -11.72 9.99 12.04
CA SER A 27 -12.48 11.20 11.69
C SER A 27 -13.57 10.95 10.64
N LYS A 28 -13.53 9.81 9.94
CA LYS A 28 -14.52 9.38 8.94
C LYS A 28 -15.33 8.16 9.38
N ILE A 29 -14.80 7.35 10.29
CA ILE A 29 -15.38 6.06 10.68
C ILE A 29 -15.49 5.97 12.20
N ASN A 30 -16.72 5.78 12.71
CA ASN A 30 -16.92 5.27 14.06
C ASN A 30 -16.59 3.76 14.08
N VAL A 31 -15.68 3.35 14.96
CA VAL A 31 -15.14 1.98 15.01
C VAL A 31 -16.11 0.96 15.59
N GLU A 32 -16.97 1.32 16.55
CA GLU A 32 -17.96 0.39 17.10
C GLU A 32 -19.05 0.04 16.07
N LEU A 33 -19.56 1.06 15.37
CA LEU A 33 -20.54 0.91 14.30
C LEU A 33 -19.95 0.12 13.13
N LYS A 34 -18.72 0.43 12.69
CA LYS A 34 -18.06 -0.30 11.60
C LYS A 34 -17.76 -1.75 11.98
N SER A 35 -17.43 -2.04 13.25
CA SER A 35 -17.29 -3.43 13.74
C SER A 35 -18.61 -4.21 13.61
N LYS A 36 -19.74 -3.62 14.03
CA LYS A 36 -21.08 -4.22 13.87
C LYS A 36 -21.51 -4.37 12.41
N GLU A 37 -21.16 -3.41 11.55
CA GLU A 37 -21.42 -3.46 10.12
C GLU A 37 -20.67 -4.63 9.45
N ILE A 38 -19.38 -4.81 9.78
CA ILE A 38 -18.57 -5.95 9.34
C ILE A 38 -19.18 -7.27 9.85
N GLU A 39 -19.58 -7.33 11.11
CA GLU A 39 -20.22 -8.53 11.69
C GLU A 39 -21.51 -8.90 10.94
N ASN A 40 -22.38 -7.93 10.66
CA ASN A 40 -23.63 -8.11 9.93
C ASN A 40 -23.39 -8.49 8.46
N LEU A 41 -22.40 -7.88 7.80
CA LEU A 41 -21.98 -8.25 6.45
C LEU A 41 -21.60 -9.74 6.39
N ILE A 42 -20.74 -10.20 7.30
CA ILE A 42 -20.27 -11.58 7.34
C ILE A 42 -21.47 -12.52 7.56
N LYS A 43 -22.30 -12.25 8.58
CA LYS A 43 -23.53 -13.03 8.85
C LYS A 43 -24.45 -13.14 7.64
N THR A 44 -24.70 -12.02 6.95
CA THR A 44 -25.60 -11.96 5.79
C THR A 44 -25.02 -12.73 4.59
N LYS A 45 -23.73 -12.58 4.31
CA LYS A 45 -23.06 -13.30 3.20
C LYS A 45 -22.91 -14.79 3.51
N PHE A 46 -22.71 -15.16 4.77
CA PHE A 46 -22.68 -16.55 5.25
C PHE A 46 -24.05 -17.25 5.13
N GLN A 47 -25.15 -16.55 5.40
CA GLN A 47 -26.51 -17.06 5.16
C GLN A 47 -26.82 -17.28 3.67
N ASN A 48 -26.14 -16.56 2.77
CA ASN A 48 -26.38 -16.53 1.32
C ASN A 48 -25.17 -17.02 0.52
N LEU A 49 -24.44 -18.01 1.04
CA LEU A 49 -23.34 -18.64 0.31
C LEU A 49 -23.83 -19.42 -0.92
N LYS A 50 -22.97 -19.45 -1.92
CA LYS A 50 -23.19 -20.15 -3.18
C LYS A 50 -22.09 -21.19 -3.41
N ASP A 51 -22.35 -22.14 -4.29
CA ASP A 51 -21.39 -23.15 -4.75
C ASP A 51 -20.04 -22.56 -5.25
N GLU A 52 -20.05 -21.34 -5.79
CA GLU A 52 -18.85 -20.62 -6.25
C GLU A 52 -17.96 -20.07 -5.12
N ASP A 53 -18.47 -19.97 -3.89
CA ASP A 53 -17.70 -19.53 -2.72
C ASP A 53 -17.00 -20.71 -2.01
N VAL A 54 -17.26 -21.96 -2.42
CA VAL A 54 -16.74 -23.16 -1.75
C VAL A 54 -15.46 -23.69 -2.41
N TYR A 55 -14.37 -23.68 -1.65
CA TYR A 55 -13.04 -24.12 -2.12
C TYR A 55 -12.95 -25.64 -2.31
N LYS A 56 -13.41 -26.44 -1.34
CA LYS A 56 -13.46 -27.91 -1.45
C LYS A 56 -14.89 -28.38 -1.70
N LYS A 57 -15.21 -28.63 -2.97
CA LYS A 57 -16.55 -29.02 -3.41
C LYS A 57 -17.04 -30.31 -2.76
N GLU A 58 -16.15 -31.24 -2.38
CA GLU A 58 -16.51 -32.46 -1.66
C GLU A 58 -17.01 -32.22 -0.22
N LEU A 59 -16.81 -31.02 0.34
CA LEU A 59 -17.26 -30.63 1.69
C LEU A 59 -18.43 -29.62 1.66
N LYS A 60 -19.09 -29.41 0.51
CA LYS A 60 -20.04 -28.30 0.31
C LYS A 60 -21.19 -28.30 1.31
N GLU A 61 -21.92 -29.42 1.42
CA GLU A 61 -23.10 -29.53 2.28
C GLU A 61 -22.74 -29.40 3.76
N ASP A 62 -21.65 -30.05 4.19
CA ASP A 62 -21.10 -29.92 5.55
C ASP A 62 -20.76 -28.45 5.89
N LEU A 63 -20.17 -27.72 4.92
CA LEU A 63 -19.74 -26.34 5.10
C LEU A 63 -20.94 -25.40 5.19
N PHE A 64 -21.99 -25.63 4.39
CA PHE A 64 -23.24 -24.89 4.48
C PHE A 64 -23.98 -25.17 5.80
N GLU A 65 -23.96 -26.40 6.31
CA GLU A 65 -24.49 -26.70 7.66
C GLU A 65 -23.70 -25.98 8.76
N LEU A 66 -22.35 -26.06 8.70
CA LEU A 66 -21.46 -25.40 9.65
C LEU A 66 -21.72 -23.90 9.72
N ILE A 67 -21.79 -23.25 8.56
CA ILE A 67 -21.88 -21.79 8.45
C ILE A 67 -23.29 -21.28 8.84
N ARG A 68 -24.34 -22.06 8.67
CA ARG A 68 -25.67 -21.73 9.24
C ARG A 68 -25.68 -21.70 10.77
N ASN A 69 -24.74 -22.40 11.40
CA ASN A 69 -24.65 -22.57 12.86
C ASN A 69 -23.45 -21.82 13.47
N ILE A 70 -22.89 -20.82 12.78
CA ILE A 70 -21.74 -20.05 13.27
C ILE A 70 -22.19 -18.81 14.06
N SER A 71 -21.60 -18.62 15.24
CA SER A 71 -21.65 -17.37 15.99
C SER A 71 -20.37 -16.60 15.73
N ILE A 72 -20.48 -15.32 15.36
CA ILE A 72 -19.35 -14.38 15.21
C ILE A 72 -19.69 -13.09 15.95
N LYS A 73 -18.70 -12.58 16.68
CA LYS A 73 -18.68 -11.24 17.26
C LYS A 73 -17.42 -10.49 16.79
N CYS A 74 -17.57 -9.27 16.29
CA CYS A 74 -16.47 -8.44 15.78
C CYS A 74 -16.13 -7.28 16.73
N SER A 75 -14.84 -7.02 16.96
CA SER A 75 -14.35 -5.86 17.71
C SER A 75 -13.11 -5.24 17.08
N TRP A 76 -12.91 -3.94 17.31
CA TRP A 76 -11.70 -3.22 16.90
C TRP A 76 -10.70 -3.14 18.06
N VAL A 77 -9.41 -3.34 17.76
CA VAL A 77 -8.30 -3.16 18.70
C VAL A 77 -7.27 -2.20 18.11
N THR A 78 -7.12 -1.03 18.73
CA THR A 78 -6.15 -0.01 18.33
C THR A 78 -4.73 -0.40 18.74
N CYS A 79 -3.77 -0.36 17.80
CA CYS A 79 -2.33 -0.45 18.08
C CYS A 79 -1.69 0.93 18.19
N LEU A 80 -2.06 1.86 17.30
CA LEU A 80 -1.60 3.26 17.29
C LEU A 80 -2.76 4.19 16.92
N SER A 81 -3.08 5.15 17.79
CA SER A 81 -4.16 6.14 17.61
C SER A 81 -3.75 7.42 16.88
N ASN A 82 -2.45 7.67 16.75
CA ASN A 82 -1.86 8.87 16.14
C ASN A 82 -0.93 8.49 14.98
N PHE A 83 -1.45 7.76 14.01
CA PHE A 83 -0.72 7.19 12.87
C PHE A 83 -1.15 7.88 11.55
N PRO A 84 -0.62 9.08 11.23
CA PRO A 84 -1.02 9.90 10.07
C PRO A 84 -0.47 9.35 8.73
N PHE A 85 -0.86 8.13 8.37
CA PHE A 85 -0.45 7.49 7.11
C PHE A 85 -1.33 7.94 5.96
N LYS A 86 -0.69 8.29 4.85
CA LYS A 86 -1.35 8.54 3.58
C LYS A 86 -0.83 7.54 2.56
N ASP A 87 -1.74 6.80 1.93
CA ASP A 87 -1.39 5.91 0.84
C ASP A 87 -1.07 6.73 -0.42
N GLU A 88 0.15 6.60 -0.94
CA GLU A 88 0.62 7.26 -2.16
C GLU A 88 -0.04 6.75 -3.46
N ASN A 89 -0.73 5.60 -3.40
CA ASN A 89 -1.40 4.97 -4.54
C ASN A 89 -2.85 5.47 -4.68
N SER A 90 -3.65 5.39 -3.60
CA SER A 90 -5.06 5.81 -3.59
C SER A 90 -5.30 7.24 -3.07
N GLU A 91 -4.26 7.92 -2.58
CA GLU A 91 -4.31 9.22 -1.89
C GLU A 91 -5.26 9.25 -0.66
N ARG A 92 -5.70 8.08 -0.16
CA ARG A 92 -6.47 7.92 1.07
C ARG A 92 -5.61 8.21 2.30
N ASP A 93 -6.20 8.90 3.25
CA ASP A 93 -5.62 9.27 4.54
C ASP A 93 -6.19 8.42 5.68
N TYR A 94 -5.29 8.00 6.58
CA TYR A 94 -5.56 7.22 7.77
C TYR A 94 -4.92 7.89 8.97
N ASN A 95 -5.49 7.71 10.15
CA ASN A 95 -4.98 8.28 11.40
C ASN A 95 -4.73 7.22 12.49
N THR A 96 -5.14 5.98 12.26
CA THR A 96 -5.10 4.89 13.23
C THR A 96 -4.62 3.59 12.57
N LEU A 97 -3.75 2.84 13.25
CA LEU A 97 -3.38 1.46 12.91
C LEU A 97 -3.89 0.51 14.01
N GLY A 98 -4.39 -0.65 13.60
CA GLY A 98 -4.85 -1.69 14.53
C GLY A 98 -5.24 -2.97 13.80
N TYR A 99 -6.17 -3.71 14.41
CA TYR A 99 -6.76 -4.90 13.81
C TYR A 99 -8.20 -5.09 14.26
N PHE A 100 -9.00 -5.74 13.41
CA PHE A 100 -10.28 -6.31 13.83
C PHE A 100 -10.03 -7.72 14.38
N GLN A 101 -10.59 -7.98 15.57
CA GLN A 101 -10.65 -9.28 16.20
C GLN A 101 -12.06 -9.85 16.01
N PHE A 102 -12.14 -11.14 15.69
CA PHE A 102 -13.39 -11.89 15.64
C PHE A 102 -13.35 -13.01 16.68
N GLU A 103 -14.37 -13.08 17.52
CA GLU A 103 -14.62 -14.20 18.42
C GLU A 103 -15.64 -15.12 17.75
N VAL A 104 -15.30 -16.39 17.57
CA VAL A 104 -16.02 -17.33 16.71
C VAL A 104 -16.37 -18.61 17.46
N GLU A 105 -17.59 -19.10 17.26
CA GLU A 105 -18.07 -20.34 17.86
C GLU A 105 -19.05 -21.06 16.93
N TYR A 106 -18.70 -22.27 16.46
CA TYR A 106 -19.60 -23.13 15.68
C TYR A 106 -20.54 -23.92 16.59
N TYR A 107 -21.78 -24.13 16.15
CA TYR A 107 -22.79 -24.95 16.84
C TYR A 107 -22.90 -24.59 18.33
N LYS A 108 -22.91 -23.29 18.65
CA LYS A 108 -22.89 -22.74 20.02
C LYS A 108 -23.81 -23.53 20.96
N ASP A 109 -25.06 -23.70 20.53
CA ASP A 109 -26.17 -24.32 21.26
C ASP A 109 -26.34 -25.84 20.97
N ASN A 110 -25.43 -26.46 20.22
CA ASN A 110 -25.48 -27.89 19.87
C ASN A 110 -24.13 -28.62 20.11
N PRO A 111 -23.87 -29.05 21.36
CA PRO A 111 -22.61 -29.70 21.74
C PRO A 111 -22.31 -31.00 20.98
N SER A 112 -23.31 -31.83 20.64
CA SER A 112 -23.06 -33.09 19.94
C SER A 112 -22.57 -32.87 18.51
N LYS A 113 -23.08 -31.85 17.81
CA LYS A 113 -22.53 -31.43 16.51
C LYS A 113 -21.10 -30.88 16.65
N LYS A 114 -20.78 -30.11 17.71
CA LYS A 114 -19.39 -29.65 17.98
C LYS A 114 -18.38 -30.79 18.08
N GLU A 115 -18.75 -31.94 18.64
CA GLU A 115 -17.84 -33.09 18.75
C GLU A 115 -17.51 -33.74 17.40
N SER A 116 -18.39 -33.62 16.40
CA SER A 116 -18.22 -34.18 15.06
C SER A 116 -17.44 -33.28 14.08
N LEU A 117 -16.95 -32.13 14.53
CA LEU A 117 -16.31 -31.14 13.67
C LEU A 117 -14.94 -31.60 13.14
N ARG A 118 -14.81 -31.62 11.82
CA ARG A 118 -13.54 -31.87 11.12
C ARG A 118 -12.75 -30.56 11.00
N PRO A 119 -11.48 -30.49 11.45
CA PRO A 119 -10.64 -29.29 11.32
C PRO A 119 -10.54 -28.75 9.88
N MET A 120 -10.48 -29.65 8.89
CA MET A 120 -10.47 -29.28 7.46
C MET A 120 -11.72 -28.51 7.00
N LEU A 121 -12.85 -28.63 7.72
CA LEU A 121 -14.07 -27.87 7.43
C LEU A 121 -13.96 -26.43 7.94
N ILE A 122 -13.47 -26.28 9.18
CA ILE A 122 -13.23 -24.99 9.85
C ILE A 122 -12.30 -24.11 9.01
N GLN A 123 -11.21 -24.70 8.47
CA GLN A 123 -10.22 -23.98 7.65
C GLN A 123 -10.78 -23.30 6.38
N GLN A 124 -11.94 -23.71 5.87
CA GLN A 124 -12.53 -23.05 4.69
C GLN A 124 -13.18 -21.72 5.05
N VAL A 125 -13.64 -21.53 6.28
CA VAL A 125 -14.41 -20.35 6.69
C VAL A 125 -13.56 -19.06 6.66
N PRO A 126 -12.30 -19.03 7.14
CA PRO A 126 -11.44 -17.85 7.00
C PRO A 126 -11.06 -17.49 5.57
N LEU A 127 -10.97 -18.47 4.66
CA LEU A 127 -10.69 -18.21 3.23
C LEU A 127 -11.87 -17.50 2.57
N ILE A 128 -13.10 -17.91 2.89
CA ILE A 128 -14.32 -17.23 2.47
C ILE A 128 -14.35 -15.82 3.09
N LEU A 129 -14.07 -15.69 4.40
CA LEU A 129 -14.03 -14.40 5.08
C LEU A 129 -13.07 -13.40 4.42
N LEU A 130 -11.86 -13.82 4.06
CA LEU A 130 -10.87 -12.94 3.43
C LEU A 130 -11.37 -12.38 2.09
N LYS A 131 -12.08 -13.20 1.29
CA LYS A 131 -12.74 -12.75 0.05
C LYS A 131 -13.81 -11.69 0.34
N ILE A 132 -14.68 -11.93 1.32
CA ILE A 132 -15.74 -10.99 1.74
C ILE A 132 -15.15 -9.65 2.19
N LEU A 133 -14.11 -9.70 3.03
CA LEU A 133 -13.45 -8.49 3.53
C LEU A 133 -12.70 -7.75 2.41
N LYS A 134 -12.15 -8.44 1.42
CA LYS A 134 -11.52 -7.82 0.24
C LYS A 134 -12.54 -7.11 -0.67
N GLU A 135 -13.71 -7.71 -0.90
CA GLU A 135 -14.82 -7.07 -1.60
C GLU A 135 -15.31 -5.82 -0.84
N PHE A 136 -15.47 -5.93 0.50
CA PHE A 136 -15.89 -4.81 1.35
C PHE A 136 -14.87 -3.66 1.42
N ASN A 137 -13.58 -3.97 1.52
CA ASN A 137 -12.47 -3.01 1.50
C ASN A 137 -12.50 -2.08 0.28
N ASN A 138 -12.93 -2.61 -0.86
CA ASN A 138 -12.86 -1.93 -2.16
C ASN A 138 -14.09 -1.04 -2.43
N LYS A 139 -15.13 -1.10 -1.60
CA LYS A 139 -16.32 -0.23 -1.75
C LYS A 139 -15.98 1.25 -1.57
N ALA A 140 -16.64 2.12 -2.35
CA ALA A 140 -16.46 3.57 -2.30
C ALA A 140 -16.83 4.20 -0.94
N GLU A 141 -17.78 3.62 -0.20
CA GLU A 141 -18.18 4.06 1.14
C GLU A 141 -17.08 3.84 2.21
N ASN A 142 -16.14 2.92 1.96
CA ASN A 142 -15.10 2.51 2.90
C ASN A 142 -13.76 3.24 2.69
N THR A 143 -13.78 4.47 2.18
CA THR A 143 -12.54 5.27 1.94
C THR A 143 -11.70 5.51 3.19
N GLY A 144 -12.29 5.51 4.39
CA GLY A 144 -11.59 5.63 5.67
C GLY A 144 -11.05 4.31 6.23
N LEU A 145 -11.15 3.18 5.51
CA LEU A 145 -10.76 1.85 5.96
C LEU A 145 -9.80 1.21 4.95
N HIS A 146 -8.83 0.43 5.44
CA HIS A 146 -7.95 -0.38 4.60
C HIS A 146 -7.46 -1.62 5.33
N PHE A 147 -7.86 -2.81 4.88
CA PHE A 147 -7.45 -4.09 5.45
C PHE A 147 -6.15 -4.63 4.83
N ASP A 148 -5.41 -5.40 5.61
CA ASP A 148 -4.34 -6.28 5.13
C ASP A 148 -4.91 -7.48 4.35
N THR A 149 -5.37 -7.22 3.12
CA THR A 149 -5.98 -8.24 2.24
C THR A 149 -4.95 -9.05 1.42
N GLU A 150 -3.66 -8.77 1.62
CA GLU A 150 -2.53 -9.46 0.99
C GLU A 150 -1.86 -10.47 1.93
N SER A 151 -2.31 -10.54 3.19
CA SER A 151 -1.86 -11.51 4.19
C SER A 151 -2.99 -12.46 4.58
N PRO A 152 -2.70 -13.72 4.92
CA PRO A 152 -3.68 -14.59 5.53
C PRO A 152 -4.17 -14.04 6.87
N ILE A 153 -5.48 -14.16 7.11
CA ILE A 153 -6.10 -13.91 8.42
C ILE A 153 -5.37 -14.78 9.45
N TYR A 154 -4.94 -14.18 10.57
CA TYR A 154 -4.38 -14.97 11.65
C TYR A 154 -5.51 -15.69 12.37
N ILE A 155 -5.38 -16.99 12.55
CA ILE A 155 -6.42 -17.85 13.11
C ILE A 155 -5.84 -18.56 14.33
N PHE A 156 -6.57 -18.54 15.44
CA PHE A 156 -6.26 -19.37 16.60
C PHE A 156 -7.49 -20.19 16.99
N VAL A 157 -7.45 -21.49 16.72
CA VAL A 157 -8.51 -22.43 17.11
C VAL A 157 -8.14 -23.08 18.43
N THR A 158 -9.15 -23.44 19.22
CA THR A 158 -8.98 -24.25 20.42
C THR A 158 -9.92 -25.45 20.39
N SER A 159 -9.41 -26.59 20.83
CA SER A 159 -10.16 -27.83 20.96
C SER A 159 -9.58 -28.58 22.14
N ASN A 160 -10.44 -28.98 23.08
CA ASN A 160 -10.04 -29.39 24.43
C ASN A 160 -9.96 -30.91 24.61
N LYS A 161 -10.56 -31.68 23.71
CA LYS A 161 -10.63 -33.16 23.76
C LYS A 161 -10.49 -33.76 22.37
N ILE A 162 -9.97 -34.97 22.30
CA ILE A 162 -9.91 -35.80 21.09
C ILE A 162 -10.61 -37.15 21.31
N LYS A 163 -11.04 -37.78 20.21
CA LYS A 163 -11.47 -39.18 20.17
C LYS A 163 -10.74 -39.91 19.03
N PRO A 164 -10.16 -41.10 19.26
CA PRO A 164 -9.86 -41.70 20.57
C PRO A 164 -8.91 -40.83 21.42
N ARG A 165 -8.89 -41.02 22.74
CA ARG A 165 -8.17 -40.16 23.70
C ARG A 165 -6.67 -40.43 23.76
N ASP A 166 -6.27 -41.65 23.48
CA ASP A 166 -4.93 -42.18 23.79
C ASP A 166 -3.98 -42.17 22.57
N ILE A 167 -4.14 -41.18 21.69
CA ILE A 167 -3.28 -41.02 20.51
C ILE A 167 -1.94 -40.41 20.91
N ILE A 168 -0.85 -41.14 20.65
CA ILE A 168 0.51 -40.63 20.74
C ILE A 168 0.80 -39.76 19.51
N TRP A 169 0.97 -38.46 19.71
CA TRP A 169 1.15 -37.47 18.64
C TRP A 169 2.59 -37.38 18.15
N ASN A 170 3.07 -38.38 17.42
CA ASN A 170 4.38 -38.35 16.74
C ASN A 170 4.23 -37.94 15.25
N PRO A 171 5.33 -37.63 14.53
CA PRO A 171 5.26 -37.22 13.12
C PRO A 171 4.59 -38.25 12.20
N GLU A 172 4.76 -39.54 12.49
CA GLU A 172 4.11 -40.64 11.76
C GLU A 172 2.58 -40.60 11.88
N ASN A 173 2.05 -40.43 13.10
CA ASN A 173 0.61 -40.28 13.33
C ASN A 173 0.08 -38.95 12.78
N ILE A 174 0.88 -37.87 12.78
CA ILE A 174 0.49 -36.61 12.11
C ILE A 174 0.31 -36.84 10.61
N GLU A 175 1.25 -37.48 9.91
CA GLU A 175 1.09 -37.82 8.48
C GLU A 175 -0.08 -38.80 8.24
N LYS A 176 -0.22 -39.84 9.06
CA LYS A 176 -1.32 -40.82 9.02
C LYS A 176 -2.69 -40.15 9.08
N TYR A 177 -2.86 -39.14 9.94
CA TYR A 177 -4.13 -38.45 10.17
C TYR A 177 -4.27 -37.12 9.40
N LYS A 178 -3.25 -36.70 8.63
CA LYS A 178 -3.16 -35.39 7.94
C LYS A 178 -4.37 -35.03 7.07
N LYS A 179 -5.03 -36.04 6.48
CA LYS A 179 -6.27 -35.87 5.69
C LYS A 179 -7.48 -35.42 6.52
N VAL A 180 -7.58 -35.84 7.78
CA VAL A 180 -8.65 -35.45 8.72
C VAL A 180 -8.30 -34.12 9.38
N ILE A 181 -7.03 -33.99 9.76
CA ILE A 181 -6.42 -32.84 10.41
C ILE A 181 -6.41 -31.60 9.50
N GLY A 182 -6.25 -31.78 8.19
CA GLY A 182 -6.08 -30.69 7.23
C GLY A 182 -4.59 -30.37 7.01
N TYR A 183 -4.17 -30.25 5.75
CA TYR A 183 -2.75 -30.15 5.37
C TYR A 183 -2.05 -28.86 5.85
N TRP A 184 -2.79 -27.85 6.30
CA TRP A 184 -2.27 -26.57 6.83
C TRP A 184 -2.49 -26.42 8.35
N THR A 185 -2.98 -27.48 9.01
CA THR A 185 -3.15 -27.53 10.46
C THR A 185 -1.84 -27.91 11.11
N GLU A 186 -1.45 -27.15 12.13
CA GLU A 186 -0.30 -27.46 12.96
C GLU A 186 -0.82 -28.01 14.30
N ILE A 187 -0.55 -29.28 14.60
CA ILE A 187 -1.01 -29.91 15.85
C ILE A 187 0.02 -29.72 16.96
N TYR A 188 -0.50 -29.37 18.13
CA TYR A 188 0.24 -29.26 19.37
C TYR A 188 -0.49 -30.04 20.45
N SER A 189 0.20 -30.93 21.17
CA SER A 189 -0.36 -31.70 22.27
C SER A 189 0.56 -31.66 23.48
N GLY A 190 -0.03 -31.74 24.69
CA GLY A 190 0.70 -31.82 25.94
C GLY A 190 1.25 -33.22 26.27
N GLN A 191 1.13 -34.18 25.35
CA GLN A 191 1.47 -35.61 25.53
C GLN A 191 2.76 -36.01 24.77
N TRP A 192 3.74 -35.11 24.68
CA TRP A 192 5.00 -35.36 23.95
C TRP A 192 6.15 -35.70 24.93
N ASP A 193 6.53 -36.97 25.00
CA ASP A 193 7.65 -37.44 25.85
C ASP A 193 9.03 -37.31 25.19
N ASP A 194 9.13 -37.49 23.87
CA ASP A 194 10.36 -37.22 23.12
C ASP A 194 10.10 -36.35 21.89
N TYR A 195 11.04 -35.44 21.68
CA TYR A 195 10.97 -34.28 20.81
C TYR A 195 12.45 -34.23 20.26
N SER A 196 12.70 -34.22 18.93
CA SER A 196 14.05 -34.39 18.31
C SER A 196 14.79 -33.15 17.74
N ASP A 197 16.06 -33.02 18.16
CA ASP A 197 17.23 -32.15 17.89
C ASP A 197 17.22 -30.61 17.94
N THR A 198 17.49 -29.81 16.90
CA THR A 198 16.48 -29.35 15.93
C THR A 198 15.17 -28.79 16.53
N LEU A 199 15.14 -28.45 17.84
CA LEU A 199 13.90 -28.51 18.64
C LEU A 199 13.91 -27.89 20.08
N PHE A 200 14.17 -26.61 20.32
CA PHE A 200 14.69 -25.51 19.52
C PHE A 200 15.40 -24.61 20.54
N ASP A 201 16.74 -24.55 20.65
CA ASP A 201 17.79 -25.23 19.87
C ASP A 201 17.57 -26.74 19.63
N LYS A 202 17.23 -27.63 20.58
CA LYS A 202 17.82 -27.84 21.92
C LYS A 202 17.29 -27.07 23.15
N ARG A 203 16.04 -26.57 23.16
CA ARG A 203 15.41 -25.77 24.26
C ARG A 203 15.98 -24.36 24.58
N ILE A 204 16.87 -23.82 23.73
CA ILE A 204 17.71 -22.62 23.92
C ILE A 204 18.75 -22.86 25.02
N GLN A 205 19.98 -23.22 24.62
CA GLN A 205 21.01 -23.99 25.34
C GLN A 205 21.37 -23.50 26.76
N ASN A 206 20.43 -23.72 27.69
CA ASN A 206 20.49 -23.42 29.12
C ASN A 206 20.45 -21.89 29.41
N ASN A 207 19.35 -21.29 29.89
CA ASN A 207 18.45 -21.86 30.90
C ASN A 207 16.97 -21.42 30.83
N LEU A 208 16.12 -22.42 30.59
CA LEU A 208 14.86 -22.69 31.28
C LEU A 208 13.71 -21.65 31.24
N SER A 209 12.78 -21.90 30.32
CA SER A 209 11.34 -21.84 30.62
C SER A 209 10.63 -22.94 29.82
N ASN A 210 9.83 -23.78 30.50
CA ASN A 210 9.04 -24.87 29.88
C ASN A 210 7.86 -24.37 29.00
N ARG A 211 7.97 -23.18 28.41
CA ARG A 211 6.89 -22.49 27.66
C ARG A 211 7.35 -22.00 26.27
N LEU A 212 8.59 -22.28 25.87
CA LEU A 212 9.14 -21.89 24.55
C LEU A 212 8.55 -22.68 23.36
N SER A 213 7.79 -23.74 23.62
CA SER A 213 6.97 -24.49 22.65
C SER A 213 5.88 -23.65 21.97
N GLU A 214 5.59 -22.45 22.50
CA GLU A 214 4.52 -21.58 22.02
C GLU A 214 4.90 -20.78 20.75
N LEU A 215 6.18 -20.75 20.37
CA LEU A 215 6.62 -20.02 19.17
C LEU A 215 6.02 -20.55 17.86
N HIS A 216 5.74 -21.85 17.82
CA HIS A 216 5.26 -22.52 16.61
C HIS A 216 3.83 -22.10 16.23
N PHE A 217 3.02 -21.58 17.17
CA PHE A 217 1.70 -21.01 16.90
C PHE A 217 1.74 -19.77 15.97
N ILE A 218 2.93 -19.17 15.79
CA ILE A 218 3.10 -17.82 15.27
C ILE A 218 3.75 -17.79 13.87
N ARG A 219 3.74 -18.94 13.17
CA ARG A 219 4.13 -19.01 11.75
C ARG A 219 3.33 -18.01 10.91
N ARG A 220 3.93 -17.50 9.82
CA ARG A 220 3.39 -16.39 9.00
C ARG A 220 1.90 -16.51 8.62
N ASN A 221 1.35 -17.72 8.51
CA ASN A 221 0.02 -17.99 7.92
C ASN A 221 -0.90 -18.83 8.83
N SER A 222 -0.65 -18.96 10.14
CA SER A 222 -1.15 -20.10 10.94
C SER A 222 -2.67 -20.37 10.86
N GLY A 223 -2.99 -21.64 10.56
CA GLY A 223 -4.32 -22.23 10.67
C GLY A 223 -4.49 -23.06 11.95
N PHE A 224 -5.56 -23.88 11.99
CA PHE A 224 -6.04 -24.67 13.14
C PHE A 224 -4.96 -25.16 14.12
N VAL A 225 -5.27 -25.03 15.42
CA VAL A 225 -4.44 -25.41 16.57
C VAL A 225 -5.28 -26.28 17.52
N TYR A 226 -4.65 -27.29 18.13
CA TYR A 226 -5.25 -28.14 19.17
C TYR A 226 -4.67 -27.79 20.55
N MET A 227 -5.45 -27.94 21.63
CA MET A 227 -4.97 -27.72 23.01
C MET A 227 -5.85 -28.40 24.08
N ALA A 228 -5.35 -29.50 24.65
CA ALA A 228 -6.05 -30.30 25.67
C ALA A 228 -6.64 -29.47 26.85
N GLU A 229 -7.79 -29.91 27.37
CA GLU A 229 -8.69 -29.17 28.29
C GLU A 229 -7.99 -28.58 29.52
N GLU A 230 -7.17 -29.38 30.21
CA GLU A 230 -6.44 -28.89 31.37
C GLU A 230 -5.41 -27.81 31.02
N ASN A 231 -4.78 -27.90 29.86
CA ASN A 231 -3.79 -26.92 29.42
C ASN A 231 -4.44 -25.62 28.95
N TYR A 232 -5.63 -25.71 28.33
CA TYR A 232 -6.41 -24.54 27.97
C TYR A 232 -6.79 -23.71 29.21
N GLU A 233 -7.40 -24.30 30.24
CA GLU A 233 -7.77 -23.52 31.43
C GLU A 233 -6.55 -23.07 32.26
N LYS A 234 -5.50 -23.90 32.38
CA LYS A 234 -4.31 -23.57 33.20
C LYS A 234 -3.34 -22.59 32.53
N PHE A 235 -3.19 -22.64 31.20
CA PHE A 235 -2.16 -21.87 30.46
C PHE A 235 -2.69 -20.95 29.36
N PHE A 236 -3.83 -21.24 28.70
CA PHE A 236 -4.28 -20.38 27.61
C PHE A 236 -4.77 -19.01 28.11
N LYS A 237 -5.80 -19.01 28.97
CA LYS A 237 -6.46 -17.79 29.46
C LYS A 237 -5.53 -16.95 30.35
N SER A 238 -4.74 -17.62 31.19
CA SER A 238 -3.88 -17.01 32.21
C SER A 238 -2.54 -16.49 31.66
N TYR A 239 -2.15 -16.89 30.44
CA TYR A 239 -0.78 -16.68 29.96
C TYR A 239 -0.69 -16.55 28.43
N MET A 240 -1.07 -17.58 27.65
CA MET A 240 -0.83 -17.55 26.19
C MET A 240 -1.58 -16.42 25.48
N LYS A 241 -2.83 -16.14 25.87
CA LYS A 241 -3.60 -15.05 25.26
C LYS A 241 -2.87 -13.71 25.43
N GLN A 242 -2.56 -13.36 26.68
CA GLN A 242 -1.96 -12.07 27.06
C GLN A 242 -0.51 -11.89 26.56
N PHE A 243 0.33 -12.94 26.61
CA PHE A 243 1.77 -12.80 26.39
C PHE A 243 2.27 -13.40 25.06
N VAL A 244 1.40 -14.07 24.30
CA VAL A 244 1.76 -14.68 23.00
C VAL A 244 0.86 -14.17 21.88
N ILE A 245 -0.47 -14.28 22.03
CA ILE A 245 -1.41 -13.91 20.96
C ILE A 245 -1.55 -12.39 20.83
N ASP A 246 -1.78 -11.67 21.93
CA ASP A 246 -1.98 -10.21 21.87
C ASP A 246 -0.75 -9.47 21.31
N PRO A 247 0.50 -9.79 21.68
CA PRO A 247 1.70 -9.23 21.03
C PRO A 247 1.79 -9.59 19.54
N THR A 248 1.47 -10.83 19.16
CA THR A 248 1.52 -11.30 17.77
C THR A 248 0.67 -10.43 16.84
N GLN A 249 -0.54 -10.06 17.24
CA GLN A 249 -1.42 -9.24 16.39
C GLN A 249 -0.94 -7.80 16.27
N LYS A 250 -0.42 -7.23 17.38
CA LYS A 250 0.29 -5.93 17.35
C LYS A 250 1.47 -5.99 16.35
N MET A 251 2.24 -7.08 16.34
CA MET A 251 3.37 -7.26 15.41
C MET A 251 2.94 -7.44 13.94
N ARG A 252 1.87 -8.19 13.67
CA ARG A 252 1.30 -8.30 12.31
C ARG A 252 0.78 -6.96 11.79
N ALA A 253 0.14 -6.16 12.65
CA ALA A 253 -0.28 -4.79 12.31
C ALA A 253 0.93 -3.88 12.01
N VAL A 254 2.01 -3.99 12.79
CA VAL A 254 3.27 -3.29 12.48
C VAL A 254 3.87 -3.76 11.14
N LEU A 255 3.94 -5.06 10.88
CA LEU A 255 4.44 -5.61 9.62
C LEU A 255 3.63 -5.14 8.40
N PHE A 256 2.30 -5.10 8.53
CA PHE A 256 1.41 -4.49 7.53
C PHE A 256 1.80 -3.03 7.28
N SER A 257 1.92 -2.23 8.33
CA SER A 257 2.28 -0.81 8.19
C SER A 257 3.67 -0.56 7.58
N LEU A 258 4.65 -1.40 7.90
CA LEU A 258 5.98 -1.34 7.30
C LEU A 258 5.95 -1.70 5.80
N ARG A 259 5.13 -2.67 5.38
CA ARG A 259 4.93 -2.99 3.96
C ARG A 259 4.28 -1.83 3.22
N SER A 260 3.21 -1.24 3.73
CA SER A 260 2.54 -0.08 3.10
C SER A 260 3.44 1.16 3.02
N ILE A 261 4.26 1.41 4.04
CA ILE A 261 5.29 2.46 4.02
C ILE A 261 6.36 2.16 2.96
N ASN A 262 6.83 0.91 2.87
CA ASN A 262 7.78 0.53 1.83
C ASN A 262 7.20 0.73 0.42
N GLU A 263 5.95 0.35 0.17
CA GLU A 263 5.30 0.56 -1.13
C GLU A 263 5.10 2.05 -1.45
N SER A 264 4.78 2.87 -0.44
CA SER A 264 4.74 4.33 -0.57
C SER A 264 6.12 4.95 -0.87
N LEU A 265 7.20 4.36 -0.34
CA LEU A 265 8.58 4.77 -0.68
C LEU A 265 8.98 4.33 -2.09
N ASP A 266 8.58 3.15 -2.54
CA ASP A 266 8.79 2.71 -3.92
C ASP A 266 8.08 3.63 -4.91
N LEU A 267 6.87 4.08 -4.58
CA LEU A 267 6.14 5.13 -5.30
C LEU A 267 6.89 6.46 -5.36
N LEU A 268 7.39 6.95 -4.22
CA LEU A 268 8.14 8.20 -4.18
C LEU A 268 9.47 8.11 -4.94
N PHE A 269 10.17 6.98 -4.85
CA PHE A 269 11.43 6.75 -5.56
C PHE A 269 11.24 6.78 -7.08
N LEU A 270 10.20 6.10 -7.59
CA LEU A 270 9.81 6.17 -9.00
C LEU A 270 9.47 7.61 -9.42
N LYS A 271 8.67 8.33 -8.60
CA LYS A 271 8.35 9.76 -8.84
C LYS A 271 9.63 10.63 -8.92
N THR A 272 10.65 10.39 -8.08
CA THR A 272 11.90 11.17 -8.10
C THR A 272 12.87 10.82 -9.23
N GLN A 273 12.82 9.61 -9.78
CA GLN A 273 13.72 9.20 -10.87
C GLN A 273 13.24 9.68 -12.24
N THR A 274 11.92 9.72 -12.48
CA THR A 274 11.38 10.39 -13.66
C THR A 274 11.66 11.89 -13.59
N GLN A 275 12.43 12.42 -14.55
CA GLN A 275 12.82 13.84 -14.62
C GLN A 275 11.64 14.83 -14.82
N ALA A 276 10.40 14.34 -14.77
CA ALA A 276 9.16 15.07 -15.01
C ALA A 276 8.55 15.73 -13.75
N PHE A 277 9.26 15.79 -12.61
CA PHE A 277 8.71 16.30 -11.34
C PHE A 277 9.26 17.68 -10.93
N GLN A 278 8.34 18.59 -10.59
CA GLN A 278 8.64 20.02 -10.42
C GLN A 278 8.36 20.61 -9.02
N ASP A 279 7.64 19.90 -8.13
CA ASP A 279 7.42 20.33 -6.74
C ASP A 279 8.18 19.47 -5.70
N LEU A 280 9.42 19.90 -5.42
CA LEU A 280 10.27 19.33 -4.37
C LEU A 280 9.64 19.43 -2.97
N ASN A 281 8.85 20.47 -2.69
CA ASN A 281 8.29 20.72 -1.36
C ASN A 281 7.24 19.65 -1.00
N THR A 282 6.43 19.22 -1.97
CA THR A 282 5.47 18.12 -1.79
C THR A 282 6.18 16.79 -1.52
N ILE A 283 7.29 16.51 -2.22
CA ILE A 283 8.10 15.30 -2.02
C ILE A 283 8.75 15.31 -0.63
N GLU A 284 9.37 16.43 -0.24
CA GLU A 284 9.96 16.61 1.09
C GLU A 284 8.92 16.39 2.21
N LYS A 285 7.73 16.99 2.07
CA LYS A 285 6.62 16.82 3.01
C LYS A 285 6.18 15.36 3.15
N LYS A 286 6.05 14.63 2.02
CA LYS A 286 5.69 13.20 2.01
C LYS A 286 6.79 12.35 2.69
N ILE A 287 8.07 12.60 2.40
CA ILE A 287 9.22 11.93 3.05
C ILE A 287 9.26 12.19 4.56
N ARG A 288 9.06 13.45 4.97
CA ARG A 288 9.04 13.84 6.40
C ARG A 288 7.93 13.09 7.14
N ASN A 289 6.74 12.98 6.56
CA ASN A 289 5.64 12.22 7.14
C ASN A 289 5.99 10.73 7.29
N LEU A 290 6.56 10.10 6.25
CA LEU A 290 6.98 8.70 6.33
C LEU A 290 8.11 8.47 7.35
N ARG A 291 9.03 9.42 7.54
CA ARG A 291 10.06 9.38 8.60
C ARG A 291 9.44 9.46 10.00
N LEU A 292 8.40 10.27 10.21
CA LEU A 292 7.64 10.34 11.47
C LEU A 292 6.93 8.99 11.76
N LEU A 293 6.25 8.42 10.76
CA LEU A 293 5.57 7.12 10.89
C LEU A 293 6.55 5.98 11.20
N ARG A 294 7.74 5.96 10.57
CA ARG A 294 8.82 5.03 10.92
C ARG A 294 9.23 5.18 12.40
N GLY A 295 9.35 6.42 12.89
CA GLY A 295 9.65 6.71 14.30
C GLY A 295 8.56 6.18 15.24
N MET A 296 7.29 6.39 14.92
CA MET A 296 6.15 5.86 15.68
C MET A 296 6.15 4.33 15.73
N ILE A 297 6.38 3.66 14.60
CA ILE A 297 6.50 2.20 14.52
C ILE A 297 7.67 1.70 15.36
N GLN A 298 8.83 2.36 15.29
CA GLN A 298 9.99 2.01 16.10
C GLN A 298 9.69 2.15 17.61
N THR A 299 9.03 3.24 18.04
CA THR A 299 8.57 3.40 19.42
C THR A 299 7.58 2.31 19.84
N THR A 300 6.68 1.89 18.94
CA THR A 300 5.71 0.81 19.19
C THR A 300 6.40 -0.54 19.35
N LEU A 301 7.38 -0.85 18.49
CA LEU A 301 8.20 -2.05 18.60
C LEU A 301 9.02 -2.06 19.89
N SER A 302 9.60 -0.91 20.29
CA SER A 302 10.27 -0.76 21.58
C SER A 302 9.32 -0.91 22.76
N ALA A 303 8.06 -0.44 22.66
CA ALA A 303 7.06 -0.61 23.71
C ALA A 303 6.64 -2.09 23.85
N ILE A 304 6.40 -2.79 22.73
CA ILE A 304 6.14 -4.25 22.72
C ILE A 304 7.35 -5.00 23.29
N TYR A 305 8.57 -4.58 22.95
CA TYR A 305 9.80 -5.14 23.53
C TYR A 305 9.85 -4.96 25.03
N ASN A 306 9.64 -3.73 25.53
CA ASN A 306 9.68 -3.43 26.95
C ASN A 306 8.54 -4.12 27.73
N GLU A 307 7.33 -4.22 27.17
CA GLU A 307 6.17 -4.93 27.76
C GLU A 307 6.51 -6.42 28.00
N LEU A 308 7.24 -7.04 27.07
CA LEU A 308 7.67 -8.44 27.17
C LEU A 308 8.92 -8.63 28.05
N ASP A 309 9.86 -7.69 28.03
CA ASP A 309 11.11 -7.74 28.81
C ASP A 309 10.90 -7.41 30.30
N TYR A 310 9.97 -6.52 30.63
CA TYR A 310 9.63 -6.08 32.01
C TYR A 310 9.26 -7.25 32.94
N ASN A 311 8.77 -8.36 32.38
CA ASN A 311 8.41 -9.56 33.14
C ASN A 311 9.61 -10.47 33.52
N ARG A 312 10.86 -10.06 33.24
CA ARG A 312 12.12 -10.72 33.68
C ARG A 312 12.24 -12.22 33.40
N ARG A 313 11.57 -12.75 32.37
CA ARG A 313 11.79 -14.12 31.87
C ARG A 313 12.51 -14.05 30.53
N GLN A 314 13.76 -14.51 30.47
CA GLN A 314 14.59 -14.56 29.26
C GLN A 314 13.87 -15.20 28.05
N HIS A 315 12.93 -16.10 28.35
CA HIS A 315 11.96 -16.68 27.43
C HIS A 315 11.19 -15.68 26.55
N TYR A 316 10.63 -14.59 27.10
CA TYR A 316 9.82 -13.66 26.29
C TYR A 316 10.66 -12.86 25.31
N THR A 317 11.85 -12.43 25.73
CA THR A 317 12.83 -11.75 24.88
C THR A 317 13.26 -12.67 23.72
N SER A 318 13.35 -13.98 23.95
CA SER A 318 13.59 -14.99 22.90
C SER A 318 12.39 -15.21 21.98
N VAL A 319 11.17 -15.29 22.53
CA VAL A 319 9.92 -15.34 21.76
C VAL A 319 9.85 -14.17 20.78
N LEU A 320 10.03 -12.96 21.30
CA LEU A 320 9.99 -11.72 20.54
C LEU A 320 11.06 -11.64 19.45
N LYS A 321 12.30 -12.03 19.75
CA LYS A 321 13.39 -12.08 18.75
C LYS A 321 13.04 -13.02 17.59
N HIS A 322 12.43 -14.17 17.87
CA HIS A 322 11.97 -15.08 16.82
C HIS A 322 10.86 -14.43 15.97
N LEU A 323 9.88 -13.76 16.58
CA LEU A 323 8.84 -13.02 15.84
C LEU A 323 9.39 -11.95 14.90
N LEU A 324 10.35 -11.15 15.39
CA LEU A 324 11.02 -10.12 14.58
C LEU A 324 11.76 -10.74 13.39
N ASN A 325 12.33 -11.93 13.55
CA ASN A 325 13.03 -12.67 12.50
C ASN A 325 12.07 -13.31 11.50
N GLU A 326 11.05 -14.05 11.95
CA GLU A 326 10.04 -14.69 11.11
C GLU A 326 9.29 -13.68 10.23
N PHE A 327 8.92 -12.53 10.79
CA PHE A 327 8.29 -11.44 10.05
C PHE A 327 9.30 -10.55 9.29
N GLU A 328 10.59 -10.87 9.33
CA GLU A 328 11.69 -10.15 8.66
C GLU A 328 11.69 -8.62 8.95
N VAL A 329 11.20 -8.22 10.13
CA VAL A 329 10.92 -6.83 10.48
C VAL A 329 12.18 -5.97 10.33
N THR A 330 13.29 -6.44 10.86
CA THR A 330 14.61 -5.79 10.76
C THR A 330 15.05 -5.60 9.30
N ASN A 331 14.84 -6.60 8.44
CA ASN A 331 15.21 -6.54 7.02
C ASN A 331 14.32 -5.56 6.24
N ILE A 332 13.04 -5.45 6.60
CA ILE A 332 12.11 -4.47 6.01
C ILE A 332 12.50 -3.05 6.45
N VAL A 333 12.76 -2.84 7.74
CA VAL A 333 13.22 -1.54 8.29
C VAL A 333 14.54 -1.11 7.64
N ASN A 334 15.49 -2.03 7.44
CA ASN A 334 16.76 -1.74 6.77
C ASN A 334 16.55 -1.35 5.29
N ARG A 335 15.71 -2.06 4.53
CA ARG A 335 15.36 -1.69 3.15
C ARG A 335 14.70 -0.31 3.07
N ILE A 336 13.80 0.00 4.00
CA ILE A 336 13.16 1.31 4.15
C ILE A 336 14.21 2.40 4.40
N ASN A 337 15.18 2.16 5.30
CA ASN A 337 16.25 3.11 5.62
C ASN A 337 17.17 3.38 4.41
N VAL A 338 17.54 2.35 3.64
CA VAL A 338 18.32 2.51 2.41
C VAL A 338 17.57 3.38 1.40
N LYS A 339 16.27 3.09 1.15
CA LYS A 339 15.44 3.91 0.24
C LYS A 339 15.33 5.37 0.70
N PHE A 340 15.17 5.62 2.00
CA PHE A 340 15.15 6.99 2.53
C PHE A 340 16.45 7.76 2.29
N ASN A 341 17.60 7.09 2.32
CA ASN A 341 18.89 7.70 2.02
C ASN A 341 19.00 7.99 0.52
N SER A 342 18.70 7.02 -0.34
CA SER A 342 18.74 7.20 -1.80
C SER A 342 17.81 8.32 -2.29
N ILE A 343 16.59 8.42 -1.75
CA ILE A 343 15.66 9.52 -2.07
C ILE A 343 16.23 10.88 -1.60
N TYR A 344 16.87 10.93 -0.43
CA TYR A 344 17.49 12.15 0.09
C TYR A 344 18.68 12.61 -0.77
N ASP A 345 19.51 11.69 -1.26
CA ASP A 345 20.62 12.00 -2.15
C ASP A 345 20.11 12.53 -3.51
N VAL A 346 19.09 11.90 -4.10
CA VAL A 346 18.44 12.40 -5.33
C VAL A 346 17.82 13.78 -5.11
N MET A 347 17.17 14.03 -3.97
CA MET A 347 16.66 15.37 -3.64
C MET A 347 17.78 16.40 -3.55
N LYS A 348 18.91 16.08 -2.92
CA LYS A 348 20.06 16.98 -2.80
C LYS A 348 20.61 17.38 -4.17
N ASP A 349 20.68 16.43 -5.11
CA ASP A 349 21.07 16.70 -6.49
C ASP A 349 20.05 17.54 -7.26
N LEU A 350 18.76 17.31 -7.06
CA LEU A 350 17.70 18.14 -7.66
C LEU A 350 17.71 19.57 -7.10
N HIS A 351 17.97 19.76 -5.81
CA HIS A 351 18.14 21.08 -5.20
C HIS A 351 19.35 21.83 -5.78
N ARG A 352 20.49 21.15 -5.96
CA ARG A 352 21.67 21.72 -6.63
C ARG A 352 21.34 22.19 -8.04
N LYS A 353 20.77 21.32 -8.89
CA LYS A 353 20.37 21.66 -10.26
C LYS A 353 19.39 22.84 -10.31
N LYS A 354 18.38 22.86 -9.44
CA LYS A 354 17.41 23.96 -9.37
C LYS A 354 18.04 25.28 -8.91
N SER A 355 19.08 25.23 -8.08
CA SER A 355 19.86 26.41 -7.70
C SER A 355 20.69 26.93 -8.88
N GLU A 356 21.37 26.04 -9.60
CA GLU A 356 22.17 26.34 -10.80
C GLU A 356 21.29 27.00 -11.89
N GLU A 357 20.12 26.41 -12.21
CA GLU A 357 19.15 26.99 -13.16
C GLU A 357 18.64 28.38 -12.73
N ASN A 358 18.36 28.57 -11.44
CA ASN A 358 17.89 29.87 -10.93
C ASN A 358 18.99 30.93 -11.01
N GLN A 359 20.24 30.56 -10.75
CA GLN A 359 21.39 31.45 -10.88
C GLN A 359 21.61 31.84 -12.33
N GLU A 360 21.56 30.88 -13.27
CA GLU A 360 21.67 31.15 -14.71
C GLU A 360 20.53 32.04 -15.23
N ARG A 361 19.28 31.81 -14.80
CA ARG A 361 18.13 32.69 -15.12
C ARG A 361 18.33 34.11 -14.57
N THR A 362 18.85 34.24 -13.36
CA THR A 362 19.14 35.55 -12.74
C THR A 362 20.23 36.29 -13.51
N GLU A 363 21.30 35.59 -13.90
CA GLU A 363 22.38 36.14 -14.71
C GLU A 363 21.92 36.55 -16.11
N ARG A 364 21.07 35.74 -16.77
CA ARG A 364 20.42 36.13 -18.04
C ARG A 364 19.54 37.37 -17.87
N GLY A 365 18.79 37.49 -16.77
CA GLY A 365 18.01 38.69 -16.44
C GLY A 365 18.87 39.92 -16.20
N LEU A 366 19.99 39.78 -15.47
CA LEU A 366 20.97 40.85 -15.26
C LEU A 366 21.66 41.27 -16.57
N ASN A 367 21.96 40.32 -17.45
CA ASN A 367 22.54 40.61 -18.76
C ASN A 367 21.51 41.26 -19.71
N LEU A 368 20.22 40.91 -19.60
CA LEU A 368 19.14 41.61 -20.30
C LEU A 368 18.98 43.06 -19.80
N LEU A 369 19.09 43.31 -18.49
CA LEU A 369 19.10 44.67 -17.93
C LEU A 369 20.32 45.47 -18.39
N LYS A 370 21.52 44.88 -18.41
CA LYS A 370 22.73 45.49 -18.98
C LYS A 370 22.58 45.79 -20.48
N LEU A 371 21.86 44.96 -21.23
CA LEU A 371 21.58 45.16 -22.65
C LEU A 371 20.56 46.29 -22.90
N LEU A 372 19.49 46.34 -22.12
CA LEU A 372 18.40 47.31 -22.28
C LEU A 372 18.77 48.72 -21.84
N PHE A 373 19.58 48.86 -20.79
CA PHE A 373 19.95 50.16 -20.22
C PHE A 373 21.42 50.53 -20.45
N GLY A 374 22.30 49.58 -20.75
CA GLY A 374 23.74 49.83 -20.79
C GLY A 374 24.36 50.02 -19.40
N ALA A 375 25.64 49.68 -19.25
CA ALA A 375 26.33 49.82 -17.96
C ALA A 375 26.48 51.28 -17.50
N GLY A 376 26.58 52.23 -18.45
CA GLY A 376 26.68 53.66 -18.17
C GLY A 376 25.43 54.24 -17.52
N ILE A 377 24.24 53.99 -18.10
CA ILE A 377 22.98 54.59 -17.61
C ILE A 377 22.62 54.11 -16.20
N LEU A 378 23.01 52.89 -15.81
CA LEU A 378 22.85 52.40 -14.43
C LEU A 378 23.78 53.13 -13.44
N ALA A 379 24.99 53.48 -13.85
CA ALA A 379 25.90 54.31 -13.05
C ALA A 379 25.43 55.76 -12.99
N ASP A 380 24.93 56.32 -14.10
CA ASP A 380 24.36 57.67 -14.16
C ASP A 380 23.09 57.78 -13.30
N LEU A 381 22.21 56.76 -13.29
CA LEU A 381 21.06 56.70 -12.38
C LEU A 381 21.49 56.73 -10.91
N ALA A 382 22.50 55.93 -10.55
CA ALA A 382 23.06 55.94 -9.19
C ALA A 382 23.66 57.31 -8.84
N GLY A 383 24.35 57.95 -9.78
CA GLY A 383 24.84 59.32 -9.68
C GLY A 383 23.71 60.32 -9.43
N VAL A 384 22.63 60.28 -10.22
CA VAL A 384 21.47 61.17 -10.08
C VAL A 384 20.75 60.98 -8.74
N VAL A 385 20.62 59.74 -8.24
CA VAL A 385 20.05 59.48 -6.91
C VAL A 385 20.96 60.01 -5.79
N MET A 386 22.28 59.84 -5.90
CA MET A 386 23.25 60.38 -4.94
C MET A 386 23.30 61.93 -4.97
N ILE A 387 23.15 62.54 -6.15
CA ILE A 387 23.03 63.99 -6.32
C ILE A 387 21.72 64.50 -5.71
N TRP A 388 20.60 63.80 -5.92
CA TRP A 388 19.31 64.14 -5.31
C TRP A 388 19.34 64.07 -3.78
N LEU A 389 20.05 63.10 -3.19
CA LEU A 389 20.24 63.01 -1.74
C LEU A 389 21.15 64.11 -1.16
N ASN A 390 22.08 64.65 -1.96
CA ASN A 390 23.05 65.67 -1.51
C ASN A 390 22.65 67.12 -1.85
N LEU A 391 21.69 67.36 -2.75
CA LEU A 391 21.27 68.71 -3.13
C LEU A 391 20.25 69.30 -2.13
N GLN A 392 20.75 69.81 -1.00
CA GLN A 392 19.97 70.72 -0.13
C GLN A 392 20.11 72.21 -0.48
N GLU A 393 21.06 72.59 -1.33
CA GLU A 393 21.29 74.00 -1.72
C GLU A 393 21.41 74.14 -3.25
N GLY A 394 20.38 74.74 -3.89
CA GLY A 394 20.36 74.92 -5.34
C GLY A 394 19.14 75.71 -5.84
N ILE A 395 19.32 76.42 -6.96
CA ILE A 395 18.32 77.34 -7.55
C ILE A 395 17.03 76.60 -7.92
N PHE A 396 15.88 77.21 -7.60
CA PHE A 396 14.53 76.62 -7.71
C PHE A 396 14.25 75.91 -9.06
N ILE A 397 14.69 76.49 -10.18
CA ILE A 397 14.43 75.94 -11.52
C ILE A 397 15.18 74.61 -11.75
N THR A 398 16.45 74.50 -11.34
CA THR A 398 17.20 73.24 -11.45
C THR A 398 16.63 72.17 -10.51
N SER A 399 16.15 72.57 -9.33
CA SER A 399 15.49 71.67 -8.38
C SER A 399 14.18 71.09 -8.94
N VAL A 400 13.37 71.92 -9.62
CA VAL A 400 12.14 71.48 -10.30
C VAL A 400 12.44 70.56 -11.50
N LEU A 401 13.43 70.88 -12.33
CA LEU A 401 13.79 70.07 -13.50
C LEU A 401 14.34 68.69 -13.06
N ASN A 402 15.23 68.66 -12.07
CA ASN A 402 15.76 67.43 -11.50
C ASN A 402 14.65 66.61 -10.81
N GLY A 403 13.70 67.26 -10.13
CA GLY A 403 12.52 66.62 -9.57
C GLY A 403 11.63 65.96 -10.62
N ALA A 404 11.43 66.61 -11.77
CA ALA A 404 10.67 66.04 -12.89
C ALA A 404 11.38 64.83 -13.52
N ILE A 405 12.69 64.92 -13.75
CA ILE A 405 13.50 63.80 -14.27
C ILE A 405 13.50 62.63 -13.27
N ALA A 406 13.68 62.90 -11.98
CA ALA A 406 13.61 61.88 -10.93
C ALA A 406 12.23 61.22 -10.86
N ALA A 407 11.13 61.97 -11.02
CA ALA A 407 9.77 61.42 -11.06
C ALA A 407 9.54 60.51 -12.28
N ILE A 408 10.05 60.88 -13.46
CA ILE A 408 9.99 60.04 -14.68
C ILE A 408 10.79 58.75 -14.47
N ILE A 409 12.03 58.85 -13.99
CA ILE A 409 12.89 57.69 -13.69
C ILE A 409 12.24 56.79 -12.65
N MET A 410 11.68 57.34 -11.58
CA MET A 410 11.01 56.59 -10.52
C MET A 410 9.74 55.91 -11.03
N GLY A 411 8.97 56.55 -11.93
CA GLY A 411 7.83 55.93 -12.60
C GLY A 411 8.23 54.73 -13.48
N ILE A 412 9.33 54.85 -14.23
CA ILE A 412 9.89 53.76 -15.03
C ILE A 412 10.41 52.62 -14.13
N LEU A 413 11.09 52.95 -13.03
CA LEU A 413 11.57 51.97 -12.04
C LEU A 413 10.42 51.23 -11.36
N ILE A 414 9.38 51.94 -10.91
CA ILE A 414 8.19 51.33 -10.29
C ILE A 414 7.44 50.44 -11.27
N THR A 415 7.26 50.86 -12.52
CA THR A 415 6.62 50.01 -13.54
C THR A 415 7.48 48.81 -13.92
N THR A 416 8.81 48.95 -14.01
CA THR A 416 9.73 47.85 -14.31
C THR A 416 9.83 46.84 -13.16
N ILE A 417 9.95 47.32 -11.91
CA ILE A 417 9.92 46.48 -10.70
C ILE A 417 8.54 45.83 -10.55
N GLY A 418 7.46 46.56 -10.80
CA GLY A 418 6.10 46.03 -10.81
C GLY A 418 5.90 44.93 -11.84
N TYR A 419 6.42 45.11 -13.06
CA TYR A 419 6.41 44.09 -14.12
C TYR A 419 7.27 42.87 -13.78
N TYR A 420 8.45 43.09 -13.21
CA TYR A 420 9.33 42.01 -12.73
C TYR A 420 8.69 41.20 -11.59
N LEU A 421 8.09 41.88 -10.61
CA LEU A 421 7.32 41.25 -9.53
C LEU A 421 6.09 40.53 -10.08
N TYR A 422 5.37 41.12 -11.04
CA TYR A 422 4.22 40.49 -11.71
C TYR A 422 4.61 39.19 -12.42
N ILE A 423 5.71 39.18 -13.18
CA ILE A 423 6.26 37.96 -13.79
C ILE A 423 6.65 36.95 -12.71
N ARG A 424 7.39 37.39 -11.68
CA ARG A 424 7.84 36.51 -10.57
C ARG A 424 6.68 35.87 -9.81
N LEU A 425 5.59 36.62 -9.58
CA LEU A 425 4.37 36.15 -8.93
C LEU A 425 3.53 35.23 -9.84
N GLN A 426 3.58 35.40 -11.17
CA GLN A 426 2.97 34.47 -12.13
C GLN A 426 3.74 33.14 -12.24
N THR A 427 5.02 33.07 -11.83
CA THR A 427 5.87 31.88 -11.96
C THR A 427 5.77 30.85 -10.82
N GLU A 428 4.77 30.93 -9.94
CA GLU A 428 4.35 29.78 -9.08
C GLU A 428 3.33 28.85 -9.76
N LYS A 429 3.19 28.91 -11.09
CA LYS A 429 2.49 27.85 -11.82
C LYS A 429 3.28 26.54 -11.71
N SER A 430 2.73 25.61 -10.92
CA SER A 430 3.14 24.19 -10.92
C SER A 430 3.25 23.71 -12.37
N GLU A 431 4.46 23.42 -12.79
CA GLU A 431 4.72 23.00 -14.16
C GLU A 431 4.04 21.63 -14.40
N VAL A 432 3.52 21.44 -15.62
CA VAL A 432 2.51 20.42 -15.91
C VAL A 432 3.15 19.29 -16.70
N GLY A 433 3.13 18.08 -16.13
CA GLY A 433 3.61 16.89 -16.82
C GLY A 433 2.78 16.62 -18.08
N LYS A 434 3.44 16.20 -19.16
CA LYS A 434 2.77 15.92 -20.44
C LYS A 434 3.00 14.47 -20.81
N THR A 435 1.90 13.75 -21.07
CA THR A 435 1.91 12.33 -21.45
C THR A 435 1.14 12.10 -22.74
N VAL A 436 1.28 10.90 -23.28
CA VAL A 436 0.54 10.41 -24.45
C VAL A 436 0.07 8.99 -24.22
N ASP A 437 -1.16 8.67 -24.62
CA ASP A 437 -1.78 7.36 -24.44
C ASP A 437 -2.25 6.80 -25.79
N ALA A 438 -1.93 5.53 -26.07
CA ALA A 438 -2.28 4.85 -27.31
C ALA A 438 -3.46 3.90 -27.13
N VAL A 439 -4.59 4.19 -27.78
CA VAL A 439 -5.65 3.20 -27.98
C VAL A 439 -5.31 2.40 -29.24
N ILE A 440 -4.79 1.20 -29.08
CA ILE A 440 -4.37 0.31 -30.18
C ILE A 440 -5.40 -0.80 -30.33
N GLU A 441 -6.03 -0.87 -31.51
CA GLU A 441 -6.86 -2.01 -31.92
C GLU A 441 -6.08 -2.94 -32.87
N ASP A 442 -6.31 -4.24 -32.73
CA ASP A 442 -5.90 -5.26 -33.70
C ASP A 442 -6.90 -5.35 -34.88
N ARG A 443 -6.80 -6.41 -35.70
CA ARG A 443 -7.71 -6.62 -36.85
C ARG A 443 -9.08 -7.19 -36.49
N GLU A 444 -9.21 -7.75 -35.29
CA GLU A 444 -10.44 -8.35 -34.77
C GLU A 444 -11.24 -7.34 -33.90
N GLY A 445 -10.60 -6.23 -33.52
CA GLY A 445 -11.17 -5.19 -32.66
C GLY A 445 -10.82 -5.37 -31.18
N ASN A 446 -9.90 -6.28 -30.85
CA ASN A 446 -9.34 -6.42 -29.50
C ASN A 446 -8.39 -5.25 -29.21
N VAL A 447 -8.20 -4.93 -27.92
CA VAL A 447 -7.38 -3.80 -27.49
C VAL A 447 -6.09 -4.29 -26.85
N ILE A 448 -4.97 -3.69 -27.23
CA ILE A 448 -3.66 -3.96 -26.62
C ILE A 448 -3.54 -3.13 -25.33
N LEU A 449 -3.37 -3.80 -24.19
CA LEU A 449 -3.17 -3.16 -22.89
C LEU A 449 -1.90 -3.67 -22.21
N ILE A 450 -1.30 -2.83 -21.38
CA ILE A 450 -0.19 -3.20 -20.49
C ILE A 450 -0.70 -3.42 -19.07
N LYS A 451 -0.20 -4.45 -18.40
CA LYS A 451 -0.44 -4.70 -16.97
C LYS A 451 0.69 -4.09 -16.15
N ARG A 452 0.36 -3.12 -15.31
CA ARG A 452 1.32 -2.32 -14.54
C ARG A 452 1.92 -3.13 -13.38
N LYS A 453 3.23 -3.39 -13.38
CA LYS A 453 3.93 -4.07 -12.25
C LYS A 453 4.23 -3.12 -11.08
N TYR A 454 4.39 -1.84 -11.37
CA TYR A 454 4.69 -0.80 -10.38
C TYR A 454 3.48 0.11 -10.16
N PRO A 455 3.24 0.57 -8.92
CA PRO A 455 2.21 1.55 -8.65
C PRO A 455 2.61 2.95 -9.21
N PRO A 456 1.67 3.91 -9.33
CA PRO A 456 0.26 3.79 -8.96
C PRO A 456 -0.48 2.79 -9.86
N PHE A 457 -1.62 2.28 -9.40
CA PHE A 457 -2.42 1.27 -10.10
C PHE A 457 -1.63 -0.02 -10.42
N LYS A 458 -0.87 -0.55 -9.45
CA LYS A 458 -0.19 -1.85 -9.58
C LYS A 458 -1.23 -2.96 -9.83
N ASN A 459 -0.90 -3.88 -10.74
CA ASN A 459 -1.72 -4.96 -11.29
C ASN A 459 -2.92 -4.54 -12.17
N PHE A 460 -3.21 -3.25 -12.32
CA PHE A 460 -4.26 -2.74 -13.21
C PHE A 460 -3.75 -2.73 -14.67
N TYR A 461 -4.69 -2.74 -15.62
CA TYR A 461 -4.38 -2.54 -17.02
C TYR A 461 -4.31 -1.05 -17.37
N ALA A 462 -3.46 -0.69 -18.32
CA ALA A 462 -3.32 0.65 -18.85
C ALA A 462 -3.15 0.62 -20.37
N LEU A 463 -3.47 1.75 -21.01
CA LEU A 463 -3.08 2.01 -22.38
C LEU A 463 -1.54 2.10 -22.43
N PRO A 464 -0.89 1.59 -23.49
CA PRO A 464 0.52 1.86 -23.74
C PRO A 464 0.74 3.37 -23.89
N GLY A 465 1.74 3.91 -23.21
CA GLY A 465 1.92 5.36 -23.12
C GLY A 465 2.83 5.82 -21.98
N GLY A 466 3.37 7.04 -22.15
CA GLY A 466 4.33 7.61 -21.21
C GLY A 466 4.54 9.10 -21.39
N PHE A 467 5.68 9.61 -20.93
CA PHE A 467 5.95 11.05 -20.87
C PHE A 467 6.56 11.55 -22.19
N ILE A 468 6.20 12.78 -22.57
CA ILE A 468 6.81 13.48 -23.69
C ILE A 468 8.15 14.06 -23.23
N GLU A 469 9.24 13.73 -23.91
CA GLU A 469 10.57 14.26 -23.59
C GLU A 469 10.73 15.75 -23.98
N LYS A 470 11.77 16.39 -23.44
CA LYS A 470 12.01 17.83 -23.62
C LYS A 470 12.39 18.14 -25.07
N GLY A 471 11.44 18.66 -25.84
CA GLY A 471 11.60 18.98 -27.27
C GLY A 471 11.01 17.95 -28.21
N GLU A 472 10.52 16.82 -27.68
CA GLU A 472 9.84 15.77 -28.44
C GLU A 472 8.42 16.20 -28.84
N LYS A 473 7.94 15.78 -30.02
CA LYS A 473 6.54 16.00 -30.41
C LYS A 473 5.66 14.89 -29.81
N PRO A 474 4.40 15.15 -29.43
CA PRO A 474 3.51 14.13 -28.88
C PRO A 474 3.34 12.88 -29.76
N ILE A 475 3.40 13.05 -31.09
CA ILE A 475 3.29 11.95 -32.06
C ILE A 475 4.54 11.05 -32.02
N ASP A 476 5.72 11.65 -31.90
CA ASP A 476 7.00 10.94 -31.87
C ASP A 476 7.13 10.18 -30.53
N ALA A 477 6.78 10.85 -29.42
CA ALA A 477 6.66 10.25 -28.09
C ALA A 477 5.74 9.03 -28.07
N LEU A 478 4.57 9.12 -28.69
CA LEU A 478 3.60 8.01 -28.71
C LEU A 478 4.17 6.79 -29.44
N VAL A 479 4.84 7.01 -30.58
CA VAL A 479 5.45 5.92 -31.36
C VAL A 479 6.63 5.29 -30.59
N ARG A 480 7.42 6.10 -29.88
CA ARG A 480 8.51 5.63 -29.01
C ARG A 480 7.97 4.79 -27.85
N GLU A 481 7.09 5.33 -27.02
CA GLU A 481 6.52 4.66 -25.84
C GLU A 481 5.82 3.35 -26.22
N VAL A 482 5.01 3.34 -27.29
CA VAL A 482 4.36 2.10 -27.76
C VAL A 482 5.39 1.04 -28.18
N LYS A 483 6.48 1.46 -28.86
CA LYS A 483 7.53 0.54 -29.29
C LYS A 483 8.35 0.02 -28.10
N GLU A 484 8.61 0.86 -27.09
CA GLU A 484 9.30 0.49 -25.85
C GLU A 484 8.46 -0.46 -24.98
N GLU A 485 7.17 -0.22 -24.83
CA GLU A 485 6.34 -1.04 -23.92
C GLU A 485 5.82 -2.33 -24.55
N THR A 486 5.52 -2.32 -25.86
CA THR A 486 4.80 -3.42 -26.54
C THR A 486 5.57 -4.08 -27.69
N ASN A 487 6.74 -3.54 -28.05
CA ASN A 487 7.51 -3.89 -29.24
C ASN A 487 6.75 -3.69 -30.58
N LEU A 488 5.49 -3.22 -30.58
CA LEU A 488 4.74 -2.95 -31.80
C LEU A 488 5.17 -1.65 -32.49
N LYS A 489 5.01 -1.61 -33.82
CA LYS A 489 4.98 -0.36 -34.59
C LYS A 489 3.53 0.04 -34.81
N VAL A 490 3.20 1.32 -34.71
CA VAL A 490 1.82 1.81 -34.86
C VAL A 490 1.71 3.01 -35.80
N LYS A 491 0.56 3.12 -36.46
CA LYS A 491 0.15 4.31 -37.22
C LYS A 491 -0.97 5.00 -36.47
N ILE A 492 -0.78 6.27 -36.14
CA ILE A 492 -1.85 7.13 -35.62
C ILE A 492 -2.91 7.30 -36.70
N LYS A 493 -4.18 7.08 -36.33
CA LYS A 493 -5.36 7.30 -37.17
C LYS A 493 -6.03 8.63 -36.87
N SER A 494 -6.22 8.93 -35.59
CA SER A 494 -6.82 10.18 -35.13
C SER A 494 -6.41 10.49 -33.70
N LYS A 495 -6.48 11.76 -33.32
CA LYS A 495 -6.50 12.17 -31.92
C LYS A 495 -7.88 11.87 -31.33
N ILE A 496 -7.92 11.36 -30.10
CA ILE A 496 -9.16 11.12 -29.35
C ILE A 496 -9.51 12.39 -28.55
N GLY A 497 -8.58 12.86 -27.71
CA GLY A 497 -8.82 13.99 -26.81
C GLY A 497 -7.56 14.60 -26.21
N ILE A 498 -7.74 15.57 -25.31
CA ILE A 498 -6.74 16.00 -24.33
C ILE A 498 -7.39 15.85 -22.96
N TYR A 499 -6.72 15.17 -22.04
CA TYR A 499 -7.22 14.85 -20.71
C TYR A 499 -6.44 15.67 -19.69
N THR A 500 -7.12 16.65 -19.07
CA THR A 500 -6.52 17.66 -18.19
C THR A 500 -7.25 17.77 -16.84
N GLU A 501 -8.02 16.74 -16.46
CA GLU A 501 -8.80 16.77 -15.22
C GLU A 501 -7.90 16.67 -14.00
N LYS A 502 -8.11 17.58 -13.03
CA LYS A 502 -7.31 17.64 -11.81
C LYS A 502 -7.48 16.33 -11.02
N GLY A 503 -6.37 15.63 -10.81
CA GLY A 503 -6.37 14.34 -10.10
C GLY A 503 -6.55 13.11 -11.00
N ARG A 504 -6.56 13.25 -12.33
CA ARG A 504 -6.53 12.09 -13.25
C ARG A 504 -5.32 11.17 -13.04
N ASP A 505 -4.24 11.72 -12.49
CA ASP A 505 -3.03 10.99 -12.14
C ASP A 505 -2.59 11.30 -10.70
N PRO A 506 -2.47 10.31 -9.80
CA PRO A 506 -2.01 10.51 -8.41
C PRO A 506 -0.50 10.83 -8.31
N ARG A 507 0.23 10.85 -9.43
CA ARG A 507 1.59 11.40 -9.48
C ARG A 507 1.55 12.93 -9.38
N GLY A 508 0.63 13.61 -10.06
CA GLY A 508 0.54 15.07 -10.00
C GLY A 508 -0.33 15.68 -11.11
N ASN A 509 -0.12 16.96 -11.39
CA ASN A 509 -0.84 17.63 -12.48
C ASN A 509 -0.26 17.19 -13.84
N ILE A 510 -0.85 16.15 -14.43
CA ILE A 510 -0.39 15.52 -15.67
C ILE A 510 -1.50 15.57 -16.72
N HIS A 511 -1.23 16.23 -17.84
CA HIS A 511 -2.10 16.28 -19.01
C HIS A 511 -1.71 15.19 -20.00
N SER A 512 -2.67 14.40 -20.49
CA SER A 512 -2.42 13.42 -21.54
C SER A 512 -3.07 13.80 -22.87
N ILE A 513 -2.44 13.41 -23.98
CA ILE A 513 -3.04 13.45 -25.32
C ILE A 513 -3.22 12.01 -25.79
N ALA A 514 -4.47 11.56 -25.89
CA ALA A 514 -4.77 10.20 -26.34
C ALA A 514 -4.97 10.13 -27.85
N PHE A 515 -4.46 9.05 -28.46
CA PHE A 515 -4.51 8.82 -29.90
C PHE A 515 -5.02 7.42 -30.22
N LYS A 516 -5.88 7.32 -31.24
CA LYS A 516 -6.35 6.05 -31.79
C LYS A 516 -5.35 5.56 -32.84
N CYS A 517 -4.91 4.33 -32.70
CA CYS A 517 -3.79 3.73 -33.44
C CYS A 517 -4.16 2.38 -34.05
N THR A 518 -3.51 2.04 -35.16
CA THR A 518 -3.52 0.68 -35.72
C THR A 518 -2.10 0.15 -35.88
N ILE A 519 -1.93 -1.15 -35.68
CA ILE A 519 -0.64 -1.84 -35.81
C ILE A 519 -0.11 -1.75 -37.25
N ILE A 520 1.19 -1.49 -37.39
CA ILE A 520 1.95 -1.60 -38.65
C ILE A 520 2.77 -2.88 -38.56
N GLY A 521 2.39 -3.90 -39.33
CA GLY A 521 3.06 -5.21 -39.34
C GLY A 521 2.17 -6.31 -38.78
N ASP A 522 2.79 -7.26 -38.08
CA ASP A 522 2.14 -8.42 -37.47
C ASP A 522 2.04 -8.27 -35.94
N ILE A 523 0.92 -8.74 -35.39
CA ILE A 523 0.70 -8.83 -33.93
C ILE A 523 1.66 -9.85 -33.28
N SER A 524 2.24 -10.77 -34.04
CA SER A 524 3.28 -11.69 -33.55
C SER A 524 4.56 -10.99 -33.05
N GLU A 525 4.77 -9.70 -33.39
CA GLU A 525 5.83 -8.87 -32.81
C GLU A 525 5.55 -8.47 -31.34
N LEU A 526 4.33 -8.66 -30.82
CA LEU A 526 3.91 -8.27 -29.48
C LEU A 526 4.77 -8.95 -28.41
N ARG A 527 5.59 -8.15 -27.72
CA ARG A 527 6.44 -8.57 -26.59
C ARG A 527 6.51 -7.43 -25.59
N SER A 528 6.62 -7.72 -24.30
CA SER A 528 7.01 -6.65 -23.39
C SER A 528 8.47 -6.27 -23.66
N GLY A 529 8.77 -4.98 -23.73
CA GLY A 529 10.15 -4.50 -23.89
C GLY A 529 10.97 -4.54 -22.59
N ASP A 530 10.36 -4.92 -21.46
CA ASP A 530 11.01 -5.04 -20.16
C ASP A 530 10.39 -6.22 -19.38
N ASP A 531 11.22 -7.01 -18.68
CA ASP A 531 10.80 -8.03 -17.69
C ASP A 531 9.93 -7.44 -16.54
N SER A 532 9.77 -6.12 -16.54
CA SER A 532 8.94 -5.35 -15.62
C SER A 532 7.51 -5.04 -16.09
N LYS A 533 7.09 -5.36 -17.32
CA LYS A 533 5.68 -5.17 -17.75
C LYS A 533 5.14 -6.46 -18.37
N LYS A 534 3.81 -6.61 -18.45
CA LYS A 534 3.17 -7.69 -19.23
C LYS A 534 2.19 -7.05 -20.20
N VAL A 535 2.28 -7.41 -21.47
CA VAL A 535 1.39 -6.90 -22.52
C VAL A 535 0.37 -7.98 -22.84
N GLU A 536 -0.91 -7.61 -22.92
CA GLU A 536 -2.01 -8.54 -23.16
C GLU A 536 -2.98 -7.99 -24.22
N ILE A 537 -3.46 -8.89 -25.08
CA ILE A 537 -4.54 -8.61 -26.03
C ILE A 537 -5.86 -8.87 -25.28
N ILE A 538 -6.65 -7.83 -25.05
CA ILE A 538 -7.91 -7.93 -24.30
C ILE A 538 -9.09 -7.83 -25.28
N PRO A 539 -9.94 -8.87 -25.37
CA PRO A 539 -11.18 -8.82 -26.13
C PRO A 539 -12.08 -7.66 -25.72
N LYS A 540 -12.69 -7.00 -26.70
CA LYS A 540 -13.45 -5.76 -26.51
C LYS A 540 -14.58 -5.92 -25.49
N GLU A 541 -15.21 -7.08 -25.45
CA GLU A 541 -16.31 -7.44 -24.54
C GLU A 541 -15.84 -7.44 -23.08
N LYS A 542 -14.59 -7.87 -22.83
CA LYS A 542 -13.99 -7.99 -21.49
C LYS A 542 -13.49 -6.67 -20.93
N LEU A 543 -13.44 -5.59 -21.72
CA LEU A 543 -12.98 -4.27 -21.25
C LEU A 543 -13.82 -3.72 -20.08
N LYS A 544 -15.08 -4.18 -19.93
CA LYS A 544 -15.98 -3.76 -18.85
C LYS A 544 -15.63 -4.38 -17.49
N ASP A 545 -14.95 -5.53 -17.51
CA ASP A 545 -14.74 -6.39 -16.35
C ASP A 545 -13.28 -6.35 -15.85
N ILE A 546 -12.49 -5.37 -16.33
CA ILE A 546 -11.08 -5.20 -15.96
C ILE A 546 -10.83 -3.88 -15.22
N ASP A 547 -9.94 -3.95 -14.23
CA ASP A 547 -9.44 -2.78 -13.51
C ASP A 547 -8.50 -1.96 -14.40
N LEU A 548 -8.97 -0.79 -14.87
CA LEU A 548 -8.22 0.16 -15.69
C LEU A 548 -7.60 1.27 -14.82
N ALA A 549 -6.33 1.57 -15.06
CA ALA A 549 -5.58 2.61 -14.36
C ALA A 549 -6.01 4.03 -14.79
N PHE A 550 -5.81 5.00 -13.90
CA PHE A 550 -6.05 6.43 -14.17
C PHE A 550 -7.47 6.69 -14.71
N ASP A 551 -7.62 7.60 -15.67
CA ASP A 551 -8.84 7.87 -16.43
C ASP A 551 -8.95 7.04 -17.73
N HIS A 552 -8.17 5.96 -17.89
CA HIS A 552 -8.09 5.23 -19.16
C HIS A 552 -9.42 4.60 -19.60
N LYS A 553 -10.32 4.31 -18.65
CA LYS A 553 -11.71 3.92 -18.96
C LYS A 553 -12.43 5.00 -19.78
N LYS A 554 -12.32 6.27 -19.39
CA LYS A 554 -12.90 7.41 -20.11
C LYS A 554 -12.28 7.59 -21.49
N ILE A 555 -10.95 7.42 -21.60
CA ILE A 555 -10.25 7.47 -22.90
C ILE A 555 -10.79 6.39 -23.88
N LEU A 556 -11.05 5.18 -23.38
CA LEU A 556 -11.65 4.08 -24.14
C LEU A 556 -13.15 4.31 -24.45
N GLU A 557 -13.89 4.97 -23.56
CA GLU A 557 -15.29 5.40 -23.80
C GLU A 557 -15.34 6.43 -24.94
N ASP A 558 -14.51 7.47 -24.89
CA ASP A 558 -14.36 8.49 -25.94
C ASP A 558 -13.88 7.88 -27.28
N ALA A 559 -13.05 6.84 -27.23
CA ALA A 559 -12.62 6.06 -28.39
C ALA A 559 -13.72 5.16 -29.00
N LYS A 560 -14.92 5.12 -28.40
CA LYS A 560 -16.09 4.30 -28.77
C LYS A 560 -15.82 2.80 -28.68
N LEU A 561 -15.07 2.40 -27.65
CA LEU A 561 -14.78 0.99 -27.36
C LEU A 561 -15.72 0.37 -26.34
N PHE A 562 -16.32 1.19 -25.48
CA PHE A 562 -17.47 0.79 -24.67
C PHE A 562 -18.80 1.06 -25.41
N LYS A 563 -19.79 0.21 -25.15
CA LYS A 563 -21.21 0.40 -25.46
C LYS A 563 -21.98 0.62 -24.16
#